data_AF-A0A4Z0EHZ8-F1
#
_entry.id   AF-A0A4Z0EHZ8-F1
#
_cell.length_a   1.000
_cell.length_b   1.000
_cell.length_c   1.000
_cell.angle_alpha   90.00
_cell.angle_beta   90.00
_cell.angle_gamma   90.00
#
_symmetry.space_group_name_H-M   'P 1'
#
loop_
_entity.id
_entity.type
_entity.pdbx_description
1 polymer ?
#
loop_
_entity_poly.entity_id
_entity_poly.type
_entity_poly.pdbx_seq_one_letter_code
_entity_poly.pdbx_strand_id
1 'polypeptide(L)'
;MQRRHTARHLIDAYRISARRACRVLRLQRASFAYQARRRDDTVLRQRLHELAQVRVRYGSQRLYILLRREGWPNNHKRVHRLYCLEGLNLRSKRPRRNRAAAHRLERLPLGRLHQIL
;
A
#
# COMPACT_ATOMS: atom_id res chain seq x y z
N MET A 1 19.52 4.74 1.85
CA MET A 1 19.42 4.15 3.21
C MET A 1 20.79 4.06 3.89
N GLN A 2 21.80 3.51 3.21
CA GLN A 2 23.18 3.34 3.72
C GLN A 2 23.73 4.55 4.50
N ARG A 3 23.74 5.75 3.90
CA ARG A 3 24.37 6.94 4.50
C ARG A 3 23.79 7.40 5.85
N ARG A 4 22.48 7.25 6.07
CA ARG A 4 21.87 7.59 7.38
C ARG A 4 22.25 6.58 8.46
N HIS A 5 22.35 5.31 8.08
CA HIS A 5 22.79 4.25 8.98
C HIS A 5 24.27 4.44 9.34
N THR A 6 25.13 4.72 8.35
CA THR A 6 26.55 5.07 8.60
C THR A 6 26.68 6.30 9.49
N ALA A 7 25.85 7.33 9.32
CA ALA A 7 25.86 8.51 10.18
C ALA A 7 25.51 8.18 11.64
N ARG A 8 24.54 7.29 11.89
CA ARG A 8 24.22 6.79 13.24
C ARG A 8 25.37 6.00 13.83
N HIS A 9 25.93 5.07 13.06
CA HIS A 9 27.08 4.28 13.49
C HIS A 9 28.26 5.18 13.91
N LEU A 10 28.56 6.25 13.16
CA LEU A 10 29.63 7.19 13.52
C LEU A 10 29.34 7.94 14.84
N ILE A 11 28.09 8.33 15.07
CA ILE A 11 27.67 8.98 16.33
C ILE A 11 27.86 8.02 17.50
N ASP A 12 27.41 6.78 17.35
CA ASP A 12 27.43 5.78 18.42
C ASP A 12 28.86 5.31 18.75
N ALA A 13 29.68 5.07 17.72
CA ALA A 13 31.06 4.57 17.87
C ALA A 13 32.02 5.66 18.36
N TYR A 14 31.94 6.88 17.81
CA TYR A 14 32.91 7.95 18.09
C TYR A 14 32.36 9.04 19.03
N ARG A 15 31.12 8.90 19.52
CA ARG A 15 30.46 9.86 20.42
C ARG A 15 30.47 11.30 19.90
N ILE A 16 30.39 11.46 18.58
CA ILE A 16 30.38 12.76 17.91
C ILE A 16 28.95 13.28 17.72
N SER A 17 28.80 14.60 17.63
CA SER A 17 27.49 15.19 17.31
C SER A 17 27.01 14.79 15.91
N ALA A 18 25.68 14.69 15.74
CA ALA A 18 25.07 14.43 14.43
C ALA A 18 25.50 15.44 13.35
N ARG A 19 25.82 16.68 13.74
CA ARG A 19 26.35 17.71 12.86
C ARG A 19 27.70 17.30 12.28
N ARG A 20 28.61 16.80 13.12
CA ARG A 20 29.95 16.36 12.72
C ARG A 20 29.88 15.12 11.84
N ALA A 21 29.06 14.14 12.22
CA ALA A 21 28.82 12.93 11.41
C ALA A 21 28.26 13.26 10.02
N CYS A 22 27.26 14.15 9.95
CA CYS A 22 26.69 14.60 8.68
C CYS A 22 27.72 15.34 7.81
N ARG A 23 28.60 16.17 8.41
CA ARG A 23 29.64 16.90 7.68
C ARG A 23 30.66 15.96 7.04
N VAL A 24 31.13 14.96 7.79
CA VAL A 24 32.08 13.94 7.30
C VAL A 24 31.47 13.16 6.13
N LEU A 25 30.21 12.75 6.24
CA LEU A 25 29.52 11.97 5.21
C LEU A 25 28.94 12.81 4.06
N ARG A 26 29.18 14.13 4.06
CA ARG A 26 28.57 15.10 3.12
C ARG A 26 27.06 14.91 3.00
N LEU A 27 26.39 14.64 4.12
CA LEU A 27 24.95 14.42 4.23
C LEU A 27 24.27 15.69 4.73
N GLN A 28 23.20 16.11 4.07
CA GLN A 28 22.39 17.23 4.57
C GLN A 28 21.67 16.85 5.87
N ARG A 29 21.72 17.72 6.88
CA ARG A 29 21.14 17.46 8.21
C ARG A 29 19.64 17.18 8.16
N ALA A 30 18.90 17.90 7.30
CA ALA A 30 17.46 17.68 7.10
C ALA A 30 17.18 16.24 6.64
N SER A 31 18.00 15.73 5.72
CA SER A 31 17.93 14.34 5.28
C SER A 31 18.24 13.36 6.41
N PHE A 32 19.18 13.65 7.31
CA PHE A 32 19.44 12.77 8.47
C PHE A 32 18.27 12.78 9.48
N ALA A 33 17.71 13.97 9.75
CA ALA A 33 16.61 14.16 10.69
C ALA A 33 15.27 13.62 10.17
N TYR A 34 15.10 13.51 8.85
CA TYR A 34 13.85 13.05 8.25
C TYR A 34 13.50 11.62 8.68
N GLN A 35 12.38 11.50 9.38
CA GLN A 35 11.71 10.24 9.70
C GLN A 35 10.51 10.08 8.77
N ALA A 36 10.46 8.97 8.04
CA ALA A 36 9.31 8.66 7.20
C ALA A 36 8.10 8.38 8.10
N ARG A 37 7.12 9.27 8.10
CA ARG A 37 5.84 9.05 8.78
C ARG A 37 4.95 8.23 7.87
N ARG A 38 4.63 7.00 8.26
CA ARG A 38 3.59 6.22 7.60
C ARG A 38 2.25 6.81 8.02
N ARG A 39 1.40 7.10 7.03
CA ARG A 39 0.02 7.52 7.30
C ARG A 39 -0.81 6.27 7.55
N ASP A 40 -1.71 6.33 8.51
CA ASP A 40 -2.66 5.25 8.74
C ASP A 40 -3.61 5.15 7.55
N ASP A 41 -3.56 3.99 6.89
CA ASP A 41 -4.37 3.66 5.72
C ASP A 41 -5.57 2.77 6.08
N THR A 42 -5.74 2.40 7.36
CA THR A 42 -6.71 1.42 7.85
C THR A 42 -8.15 1.78 7.45
N VAL A 43 -8.60 2.98 7.79
CA VAL A 43 -9.97 3.45 7.51
C VAL A 43 -10.24 3.51 6.00
N LEU A 44 -9.26 3.96 5.23
CA LEU A 44 -9.39 4.05 3.77
C LEU A 44 -9.46 2.66 3.13
N ARG A 45 -8.68 1.69 3.64
CA ARG A 45 -8.71 0.31 3.16
C ARG A 45 -10.06 -0.35 3.46
N GLN A 46 -10.58 -0.16 4.67
CA GLN A 46 -11.91 -0.65 5.05
C GLN A 46 -12.98 -0.08 4.12
N ARG A 47 -13.00 1.24 3.92
CA ARG A 47 -13.96 1.87 3.02
C ARG A 47 -13.82 1.41 1.56
N LEU A 48 -12.58 1.21 1.12
CA LEU A 48 -12.31 0.66 -0.21
C LEU A 48 -12.91 -0.75 -0.35
N HIS A 49 -12.75 -1.61 0.66
CA HIS A 49 -13.34 -2.95 0.68
C HIS A 49 -14.86 -2.90 0.65
N GLU A 50 -15.49 -2.06 1.46
CA GLU A 50 -16.95 -1.86 1.47
C GLU A 50 -17.48 -1.48 0.09
N LEU A 51 -16.90 -0.44 -0.53
CA LEU A 51 -17.29 -0.01 -1.88
C LEU A 51 -17.05 -1.08 -2.94
N ALA A 52 -16.00 -1.87 -2.75
CA ALA A 52 -15.64 -2.95 -3.64
C ALA A 52 -16.54 -4.19 -3.45
N GLN A 53 -17.18 -4.37 -2.28
CA GLN A 53 -18.18 -5.39 -2.01
C GLN A 53 -19.55 -5.01 -2.58
N VAL A 54 -19.96 -3.74 -2.48
CA VAL A 54 -21.25 -3.24 -3.02
C VAL A 54 -21.40 -3.59 -4.50
N ARG A 55 -20.37 -3.34 -5.32
CA ARG A 55 -20.35 -3.75 -6.72
C ARG A 55 -19.00 -4.37 -7.08
N VAL A 56 -19.01 -5.68 -7.24
CA VAL A 56 -17.83 -6.51 -7.55
C VAL A 56 -17.04 -6.00 -8.76
N ARG A 57 -17.69 -5.42 -9.77
CA ARG A 57 -17.07 -4.97 -11.03
C ARG A 57 -16.45 -3.56 -11.01
N TYR A 58 -16.49 -2.84 -9.89
CA TYR A 58 -15.88 -1.51 -9.83
C TYR A 58 -14.36 -1.61 -9.79
N GLY A 59 -13.73 -1.06 -10.83
CA GLY A 59 -12.28 -0.88 -10.89
C GLY A 59 -11.82 0.32 -10.06
N SER A 60 -10.50 0.45 -9.91
CA SER A 60 -9.83 1.49 -9.11
C SER A 60 -10.29 2.91 -9.42
N GLN A 61 -10.49 3.27 -10.69
CA GLN A 61 -11.01 4.59 -11.09
C GLN A 61 -12.44 4.84 -10.60
N ARG A 62 -13.31 3.81 -10.64
CA ARG A 62 -14.70 3.94 -10.20
C ARG A 62 -14.77 4.08 -8.68
N LEU A 63 -13.99 3.29 -7.95
CA LEU A 63 -13.86 3.41 -6.50
C LEU A 63 -13.32 4.77 -6.09
N TYR A 64 -12.32 5.30 -6.81
CA TYR A 64 -11.82 6.66 -6.58
C TYR A 64 -12.91 7.72 -6.72
N ILE A 65 -13.75 7.65 -7.76
CA ILE A 65 -14.85 8.62 -7.94
C ILE A 65 -15.85 8.55 -6.77
N LEU A 66 -16.18 7.34 -6.29
CA LEU A 66 -17.08 7.17 -5.15
C LEU A 66 -16.48 7.75 -3.86
N LEU A 67 -15.21 7.45 -3.58
CA LEU A 67 -14.49 8.05 -2.46
C LEU A 67 -14.44 9.59 -2.58
N ARG A 68 -14.27 10.15 -3.78
CA ARG A 68 -14.31 11.60 -3.98
C ARG A 68 -15.69 12.20 -3.69
N ARG A 69 -16.78 11.50 -4.06
CA ARG A 69 -18.15 11.93 -3.76
C ARG A 69 -18.46 11.90 -2.26
N GLU A 70 -17.85 10.96 -1.54
CA GLU A 70 -17.90 10.88 -0.07
C GLU A 70 -17.00 11.91 0.63
N GLY A 71 -16.28 12.75 -0.11
CA GLY A 71 -15.44 13.80 0.46
C GLY A 71 -14.00 13.39 0.80
N TRP A 72 -13.55 12.20 0.41
CA TRP A 72 -12.18 11.77 0.72
C TRP A 72 -11.12 12.61 -0.02
N PRO A 73 -10.09 13.14 0.67
CA PRO A 73 -9.05 13.99 0.08
C PRO A 73 -7.94 13.21 -0.64
N ASN A 74 -8.16 11.92 -0.92
CA ASN A 74 -7.11 11.01 -1.39
C ASN A 74 -6.94 11.08 -2.91
N ASN A 75 -5.69 11.17 -3.37
CA ASN A 75 -5.37 11.14 -4.80
C ASN A 75 -5.62 9.75 -5.42
N HIS A 76 -6.02 9.71 -6.69
CA HIS A 76 -6.26 8.48 -7.47
C HIS A 76 -5.06 7.52 -7.45
N LYS A 77 -3.82 8.03 -7.48
CA LYS A 77 -2.60 7.21 -7.39
C LYS A 77 -2.52 6.43 -6.08
N ARG A 78 -2.92 7.06 -4.97
CA ARG A 78 -2.93 6.41 -3.64
C ARG A 78 -4.02 5.35 -3.56
N VAL A 79 -5.22 5.67 -4.05
CA VAL A 79 -6.34 4.72 -4.11
C VAL A 79 -5.95 3.51 -4.96
N HIS A 80 -5.34 3.71 -6.13
CA HIS A 80 -4.85 2.64 -6.98
C HIS A 80 -3.80 1.76 -6.28
N ARG A 81 -2.83 2.38 -5.59
CA ARG A 81 -1.82 1.63 -4.82
C ARG A 81 -2.46 0.74 -3.76
N LEU A 82 -3.39 1.29 -2.96
CA LEU A 82 -4.09 0.53 -1.94
C LEU A 82 -4.97 -0.56 -2.54
N TYR A 83 -5.68 -0.27 -3.62
CA TYR A 83 -6.47 -1.24 -4.37
C TYR A 83 -5.66 -2.47 -4.82
N CYS A 84 -4.45 -2.26 -5.33
CA CYS A 84 -3.57 -3.36 -5.72
C CYS A 84 -3.02 -4.13 -4.52
N LEU A 85 -2.68 -3.44 -3.43
CA LEU A 85 -2.19 -4.07 -2.19
C LEU A 85 -3.27 -4.93 -1.50
N GLU A 86 -4.52 -4.47 -1.54
CA GLU A 86 -5.68 -5.18 -0.99
C GLU A 86 -6.20 -6.30 -1.92
N GLY A 87 -5.53 -6.56 -3.05
CA GLY A 87 -5.89 -7.65 -3.95
C GLY A 87 -7.22 -7.46 -4.68
N LEU A 88 -7.74 -6.23 -4.74
CA LEU A 88 -9.05 -5.93 -5.34
C LEU A 88 -9.06 -5.97 -6.86
N ASN A 89 -7.92 -6.29 -7.48
CA ASN A 89 -7.72 -6.33 -8.93
C ASN A 89 -8.69 -7.29 -9.62
N LEU A 90 -9.36 -6.79 -10.65
CA LEU A 90 -10.24 -7.59 -11.50
C LEU A 90 -9.39 -8.47 -12.43
N ARG A 91 -9.83 -9.72 -12.65
CA ARG A 91 -9.17 -10.64 -13.58
C ARG A 91 -9.31 -10.13 -15.02
N SER A 92 -8.20 -10.01 -15.74
CA SER A 92 -8.16 -9.50 -17.12
C SER A 92 -8.70 -10.51 -18.16
N LYS A 93 -8.55 -11.83 -17.92
CA LYS A 93 -9.00 -12.87 -18.86
C LYS A 93 -10.52 -13.03 -18.84
N ARG A 94 -11.19 -12.45 -19.84
CA ARG A 94 -12.63 -12.64 -20.13
C ARG A 94 -12.92 -14.07 -20.60
N PRO A 95 -13.90 -14.78 -20.05
CA PRO A 95 -14.63 -15.77 -20.83
C PRO A 95 -15.50 -15.02 -21.84
N ARG A 96 -15.45 -15.42 -23.11
CA ARG A 96 -15.98 -14.71 -24.28
C ARG A 96 -17.52 -14.49 -24.24
N ARG A 97 -18.25 -15.11 -23.30
CA ARG A 97 -19.71 -15.26 -23.39
C ARG A 97 -20.56 -15.04 -22.12
N ASN A 98 -20.02 -14.60 -20.97
CA ASN A 98 -20.89 -14.34 -19.82
C ASN A 98 -20.45 -13.16 -18.94
N ARG A 99 -21.19 -12.05 -18.99
CA ARG A 99 -20.90 -10.79 -18.28
C ARG A 99 -21.22 -10.85 -16.78
N ALA A 100 -22.04 -11.81 -16.35
CA ALA A 100 -22.47 -11.99 -14.96
C ALA A 100 -21.52 -12.88 -14.13
N ALA A 101 -20.68 -13.69 -14.77
CA ALA A 101 -19.79 -14.66 -14.10
C ALA A 101 -18.53 -14.05 -13.44
N ALA A 102 -18.50 -12.73 -13.23
CA ALA A 102 -17.32 -12.01 -12.75
C ALA A 102 -17.37 -11.84 -11.22
N HIS A 103 -17.03 -12.88 -10.48
CA HIS A 103 -16.67 -12.76 -9.06
C HIS A 103 -15.23 -12.22 -8.94
N ARG A 104 -14.98 -11.27 -8.03
CA ARG A 104 -13.63 -11.02 -7.52
C ARG A 104 -13.25 -12.33 -6.85
N LEU A 105 -12.27 -13.05 -7.40
CA LEU A 105 -11.91 -14.38 -6.91
C LEU A 105 -11.71 -14.30 -5.39
N GLU A 106 -12.63 -14.86 -4.61
CA GLU A 106 -12.20 -15.49 -3.37
C GLU A 106 -11.17 -16.54 -3.81
N ARG A 107 -9.93 -16.38 -3.36
CA ARG A 107 -9.03 -17.53 -3.36
C ARG A 107 -9.64 -18.53 -2.40
N LEU A 108 -10.30 -19.56 -2.93
CA LEU A 108 -10.51 -20.79 -2.17
C LEU A 108 -9.12 -21.22 -1.66
N PRO A 109 -8.95 -21.48 -0.35
CA PRO A 109 -7.70 -22.04 0.13
C PRO A 109 -7.50 -23.39 -0.55
N LEU A 110 -6.38 -23.56 -1.26
CA LEU A 110 -5.94 -24.87 -1.72
C LEU A 110 -5.54 -25.68 -0.49
N GLY A 111 -6.49 -26.39 0.11
CA GLY A 111 -6.25 -27.15 1.33
C GLY A 111 -7.47 -27.91 1.82
N ARG A 112 -7.59 -29.14 1.30
CA ARG A 112 -8.14 -30.38 1.92
C ARG A 112 -9.10 -31.13 0.99
N LEU A 113 -8.53 -31.86 0.02
CA LEU A 113 -9.24 -32.95 -0.68
C LEU A 113 -8.75 -34.36 -0.24
N HIS A 114 -7.84 -34.47 0.73
CA HIS A 114 -7.25 -35.75 1.13
C HIS A 114 -7.26 -35.99 2.65
N GLN A 115 -8.34 -35.63 3.35
CA GLN A 115 -8.59 -36.10 4.71
C GLN A 115 -10.09 -36.35 4.92
N ILE A 116 -10.60 -37.38 4.25
CA ILE A 116 -11.75 -38.15 4.72
C ILE A 116 -11.37 -39.62 4.52
N LEU A 117 -11.46 -40.38 5.62
CA LEU A 117 -10.96 -41.73 5.92
C LEU A 117 -9.52 -41.79 6.42
#